data_AF-A0A077MBH6-F1
#
_entry.id   AF-A0A077MBH6-F1
#
_cell.length_a   1.000
_cell.length_b   1.000
_cell.length_c   1.000
_cell.angle_alpha   90.00
_cell.angle_beta   90.00
_cell.angle_gamma   90.00
#
_symmetry.space_group_name_H-M   'P 1'
#
loop_
_entity.id
_entity.type
_entity.pdbx_description
1 polymer ?
#
loop_
_entity_poly.entity_id
_entity_poly.type
_entity_poly.pdbx_seq_one_letter_code
_entity_poly.pdbx_strand_id
1 'polypeptide(L)' 'MASGGPQQYERPAVPTAFTPFEPHVRELLARTPGMPASVIAERIGWTGSITSFRDNVRRLRP' A
#
# COMPACT_ATOMS: atom_id res chain seq x y z
N MET A 1 -6.76 19.66 25.24
CA MET A 1 -5.33 19.67 24.87
C MET A 1 -4.97 18.21 24.61
N ALA A 2 -4.60 17.70 23.43
CA ALA A 2 -4.05 18.30 22.23
C ALA A 2 -4.70 17.70 20.96
N SER A 3 -4.92 18.54 19.96
CA SER A 3 -5.29 18.13 18.59
C SER A 3 -4.05 17.58 17.90
N GLY A 4 -4.06 16.29 17.57
CA GLY A 4 -2.98 15.61 16.84
C GLY A 4 -3.34 15.33 15.39
N GLY A 5 -3.52 16.38 14.58
CA GLY A 5 -3.62 16.34 13.11
C GLY A 5 -4.90 15.71 12.51
N PRO A 6 -5.46 16.23 11.41
CA PRO A 6 -6.44 15.46 10.65
C PRO A 6 -5.72 14.19 10.19
N GLN A 7 -6.27 13.01 10.43
CA GLN A 7 -5.75 11.78 9.82
C GLN A 7 -6.02 11.90 8.31
N GLN A 8 -5.08 12.53 7.61
CA GLN A 8 -5.17 12.92 6.21
C GLN A 8 -5.17 11.65 5.34
N TYR A 9 -6.23 11.49 4.55
CA TYR A 9 -6.47 10.47 3.52
C TYR A 9 -6.44 9.03 4.06
N GLU A 10 -7.51 8.24 3.97
CA GLU A 10 -7.90 7.65 2.68
C GLU A 10 -9.32 7.07 2.76
N ARG A 11 -10.09 7.31 1.71
CA ARG A 11 -11.41 6.73 1.40
C ARG A 11 -11.42 5.25 1.79
N PRO A 12 -12.41 4.70 2.53
CA PRO A 12 -12.33 3.35 3.09
C PRO A 12 -12.05 2.35 1.97
N ALA A 13 -10.78 1.98 1.81
CA ALA A 13 -10.38 0.89 0.96
C ALA A 13 -11.01 -0.31 1.65
N VAL A 14 -11.99 -0.90 0.97
CA VAL A 14 -12.67 -2.13 1.38
C VAL A 14 -11.61 -3.03 2.03
N PRO A 15 -11.84 -3.57 3.24
CA PRO A 15 -10.85 -4.43 3.91
C PRO A 15 -10.63 -5.65 3.03
N THR A 16 -9.59 -5.56 2.21
CA THR A 16 -9.20 -6.60 1.29
C THR A 16 -7.97 -7.28 1.86
N ALA A 17 -7.57 -8.40 1.27
CA ALA A 17 -6.31 -9.04 1.63
C ALA A 17 -5.10 -8.10 1.56
N PHE A 18 -5.19 -6.95 0.87
CA PHE A 18 -4.15 -5.93 0.76
C PHE A 18 -4.00 -5.04 2.02
N THR A 19 -5.06 -4.84 2.80
CA THR A 19 -5.06 -3.97 4.00
C THR A 19 -3.93 -4.26 4.99
N PRO A 20 -3.65 -5.52 5.39
CA PRO A 20 -2.52 -5.80 6.28
C PRO A 20 -1.14 -5.55 5.64
N PHE A 21 -1.03 -5.52 4.31
CA PHE A 21 0.23 -5.32 3.60
C PHE A 21 0.48 -3.86 3.20
N GLU A 22 -0.56 -3.04 3.12
CA GLU A 22 -0.46 -1.62 2.80
C GLU A 22 0.67 -0.86 3.54
N PRO A 23 0.84 -0.99 4.87
CA PRO A 23 1.96 -0.35 5.56
C PRO A 23 3.33 -0.82 5.05
N HIS A 24 3.50 -2.13 4.79
CA HIS A 24 4.74 -2.67 4.25
C HIS A 24 5.01 -2.16 2.82
N VAL A 25 3.98 -2.08 1.98
CA VAL A 25 4.07 -1.53 0.63
C VAL A 25 4.49 -0.07 0.68
N ARG A 26 3.88 0.72 1.56
CA ARG A 26 4.18 2.14 1.73
C ARG A 26 5.62 2.36 2.19
N GLU A 27 6.13 1.56 3.13
CA GLU A 27 7.54 1.61 3.55
C GLU A 27 8.50 1.27 2.41
N LEU A 28 8.18 0.25 1.60
CA LEU A 28 8.99 -0.13 0.44
C LEU A 28 9.00 0.95 -0.64
N LEU A 29 7.84 1.55 -0.91
CA LEU A 29 7.73 2.67 -1.86
C LEU A 29 8.42 3.94 -1.34
N ALA A 30 8.39 4.20 -0.02
CA ALA A 30 9.11 5.31 0.58
C ALA A 30 10.63 5.17 0.44
N ARG A 31 11.15 3.94 0.58
CA ARG A 31 12.58 3.64 0.37
C ARG A 31 12.97 3.58 -1.10
N THR A 32 12.06 3.10 -1.96
CA THR A 32 12.33 2.89 -3.38
C THR A 32 11.06 3.11 -4.20
N PRO A 33 10.76 4.37 -4.58
CA PRO A 33 9.51 4.70 -5.29
C PRO A 33 9.45 4.09 -6.70
N GLY A 34 10.60 3.76 -7.29
CA GLY A 34 10.69 3.08 -8.59
C GLY A 34 10.41 1.57 -8.55
N MET A 35 10.27 0.96 -7.36
CA MET A 35 10.15 -0.49 -7.24
C MET A 35 8.85 -0.99 -7.87
N PRO A 36 8.87 -1.92 -8.83
CA PRO A 36 7.66 -2.42 -9.45
C PRO A 36 6.81 -3.19 -8.45
N ALA A 37 5.48 -3.06 -8.55
CA ALA A 37 4.57 -3.70 -7.61
C ALA A 37 4.73 -5.23 -7.59
N SER A 38 5.11 -5.86 -8.71
CA SER A 38 5.44 -7.29 -8.70
C SER A 38 6.57 -7.63 -7.72
N VAL A 39 7.64 -6.85 -7.68
CA VAL A 39 8.74 -7.09 -6.73
C VAL A 39 8.28 -6.86 -5.29
N ILE A 40 7.43 -5.86 -5.05
CA ILE A 40 6.85 -5.62 -3.72
C ILE A 40 5.99 -6.82 -3.29
N ALA A 41 5.14 -7.32 -4.19
CA ALA A 41 4.28 -8.48 -3.97
C ALA A 41 5.09 -9.73 -3.61
N GLU A 42 6.15 -10.04 -4.36
CA GLU A 42 7.05 -11.15 -4.04
C GLU A 42 7.70 -10.96 -2.66
N ARG A 43 8.09 -9.73 -2.31
CA ARG A 43 8.76 -9.42 -1.04
C ARG A 43 7.89 -9.60 0.18
N ILE A 44 6.61 -9.27 0.07
CA ILE A 44 5.63 -9.40 1.16
C ILE A 44 4.97 -10.79 1.18
N GLY A 45 5.33 -11.67 0.23
CA GLY A 45 4.71 -12.99 0.10
C GLY A 45 3.24 -12.91 -0.33
N TRP A 46 2.90 -11.99 -1.24
CA TRP A 46 1.54 -11.80 -1.72
C TRP A 46 1.05 -13.05 -2.47
N THR A 47 -0.02 -13.66 -1.97
CA THR A 47 -0.62 -14.87 -2.54
C THR A 47 -1.87 -14.59 -3.39
N GLY A 48 -2.30 -13.33 -3.47
CA GLY A 48 -3.49 -12.92 -4.22
C GLY A 48 -3.21 -12.52 -5.67
N SER A 49 -4.22 -11.93 -6.32
CA SER A 49 -4.08 -11.43 -7.69
C SER A 49 -3.12 -10.25 -7.80
N ILE A 50 -2.05 -10.42 -8.59
CA ILE A 50 -1.05 -9.38 -8.83
C ILE A 50 -1.63 -8.12 -9.51
N THR A 51 -2.71 -8.28 -10.28
CA THR A 51 -3.45 -7.19 -10.94
C THR A 51 -4.11 -6.27 -9.92
N SER A 52 -4.84 -6.83 -8.95
CA SER A 52 -5.43 -6.05 -7.84
C SER A 52 -4.33 -5.39 -7.00
N PHE A 53 -3.23 -6.10 -6.74
CA PHE A 53 -2.09 -5.53 -6.04
C PHE A 53 -1.51 -4.30 -6.76
N ARG A 54 -1.27 -4.41 -8.07
CA ARG A 54 -0.77 -3.31 -8.91
C ARG A 54 -1.70 -2.09 -8.92
N ASP A 55 -3.02 -2.31 -8.97
CA ASP A 55 -4.01 -1.23 -8.92
C ASP A 55 -3.93 -0.47 -7.59
N ASN A 56 -3.92 -1.19 -6.46
CA ASN A 56 -3.78 -0.59 -5.13
C ASN A 56 -2.44 0.16 -4.97
N VAL A 57 -1.33 -0.44 -5.40
CA VAL A 57 -0.01 0.23 -5.40
C VAL A 57 -0.01 1.50 -6.25
N ARG A 58 -0.65 1.48 -7.42
CA ARG A 58 -0.75 2.66 -8.29
C ARG A 58 -1.57 3.78 -7.65
N ARG A 59 -2.58 3.43 -6.85
CA ARG A 59 -3.39 4.38 -6.07
C ARG A 59 -2.65 4.97 -4.87
N LEU A 60 -1.73 4.21 -4.28
CA LEU A 60 -0.87 4.66 -3.18
C LEU A 60 0.30 5.54 -3.60
N ARG A 61 0.71 5.47 -4.88
CA ARG A 61 1.74 6.36 -5.41
C ARG A 61 1.14 7.77 -5.55
N PRO A 62 1.78 8.81 -5.00
CA PRO A 62 1.37 10.20 -5.23
C PRO A 62 1.52 10.59 -6.70
#